data_AF-A0A0D2JDS3-F1
#
_entry.id   AF-A0A0D2JDS3-F1
#
_cell.length_a   1.000
_cell.length_b   1.000
_cell.length_c   1.000
_cell.angle_alpha   90.00
_cell.angle_beta   90.00
_cell.angle_gamma   90.00
#
_symmetry.space_group_name_H-M   'P 1'
#
loop_
_entity.id
_entity.type
_entity.pdbx_description
1 polymer ?
#
loop_
_entity_poly.entity_id
_entity_poly.type
_entity_poly.pdbx_seq_one_letter_code
_entity_poly.pdbx_strand_id
1 'polypeptide(L)'
;MRAALLLCAGLLVAALSTVSAQGPLRGEVAFAAPASPSPSPDAASDAGCATPCFVVEDYYPYRTCKAECNQQICSRSVAFPEGCSQRPSECWVVESFNLRTCIRDDRKCLQGYGVYPNEQTCCAPGAAFPEGCATNLTQSPEPCWVVDAYYPARTCRATRTACDTRGQTWPTSEACCAPQSGAFGEGCSTYVPKAPCYVIDSYNPVRKCRLENDIARCSRGWGVFQSAEVCCAPGAAFTEGCTQPPSDEAAASAAAPPAPAAAAPAAPAAAAPAAPEAAAPAAPPPAEPAAAAAPAVPTPALAAPAAPPVEPVRVPPAQPAAAPDALPPSAGRRR
;
A
#
# COMPACT_ATOMS: atom_id res chain seq x y z
N MET A 1 -36.05 -31.90 -17.23
CA MET A 1 -34.80 -31.10 -17.18
C MET A 1 -33.60 -32.02 -16.94
N ARG A 2 -33.16 -32.79 -17.96
CA ARG A 2 -32.06 -33.78 -17.85
C ARG A 2 -31.22 -33.93 -19.14
N ALA A 3 -31.19 -32.91 -20.01
CA ALA A 3 -30.58 -33.03 -21.33
C ALA A 3 -29.67 -31.83 -21.71
N ALA A 4 -28.90 -31.29 -20.76
CA ALA A 4 -28.01 -30.15 -21.02
C ALA A 4 -26.66 -30.26 -20.27
N LEU A 5 -26.10 -31.46 -20.18
CA LEU A 5 -24.90 -31.73 -19.38
C LEU A 5 -24.02 -32.80 -20.02
N LEU A 6 -23.69 -32.65 -21.31
CA LEU A 6 -22.83 -33.62 -22.02
C LEU A 6 -22.07 -33.02 -23.23
N LEU A 7 -21.73 -31.73 -23.22
CA LEU A 7 -21.11 -31.07 -24.39
C LEU A 7 -19.93 -30.13 -24.08
N CYS A 8 -19.23 -30.33 -22.96
CA CYS A 8 -18.02 -29.53 -22.63
C CYS A 8 -16.76 -30.36 -22.31
N ALA A 9 -16.76 -31.67 -22.55
CA ALA A 9 -15.60 -32.53 -22.25
C ALA A 9 -14.67 -32.80 -23.45
N GLY A 10 -14.88 -32.16 -24.61
CA GLY A 10 -14.25 -32.56 -25.87
C GLY A 10 -13.13 -31.67 -26.44
N LEU A 11 -12.72 -30.60 -25.77
CA LEU A 11 -11.90 -29.53 -26.41
C LEU A 11 -10.53 -29.27 -25.75
N LEU A 12 -10.00 -30.20 -24.97
CA LEU A 12 -8.76 -29.99 -24.19
C LEU A 12 -7.67 -31.06 -24.39
N VAL A 13 -7.60 -31.68 -25.58
CA VAL A 13 -6.54 -32.67 -25.92
C VAL A 13 -5.94 -32.42 -27.32
N ALA A 14 -5.57 -31.17 -27.64
CA ALA A 14 -4.93 -30.86 -28.93
C ALA A 14 -3.82 -29.79 -28.83
N ALA A 15 -3.07 -29.75 -27.73
CA ALA A 15 -1.98 -28.76 -27.56
C ALA A 15 -0.67 -29.36 -26.99
N LEU A 16 -0.43 -30.66 -27.16
CA LEU A 16 0.87 -31.27 -26.88
C LEU A 16 1.22 -32.24 -28.00
N SER A 17 2.03 -31.80 -28.98
CA SER A 17 2.95 -32.63 -29.78
C SER A 17 3.48 -31.84 -30.98
N THR A 18 4.57 -31.07 -30.83
CA THR A 18 5.50 -30.76 -31.94
C THR A 18 6.75 -30.01 -31.43
N VAL A 19 7.75 -30.72 -30.90
CA VAL A 19 9.16 -30.34 -31.08
C VAL A 19 10.00 -31.61 -31.16
N SER A 20 10.34 -32.03 -32.37
CA SER A 20 11.34 -33.05 -32.64
C SER A 20 12.28 -32.56 -33.75
N ALA A 21 13.57 -32.81 -33.52
CA ALA A 21 14.63 -32.99 -34.52
C ALA A 21 15.18 -31.75 -35.25
N GLN A 22 16.34 -31.26 -34.76
CA GLN A 22 17.41 -30.81 -35.65
C GLN A 22 18.73 -31.48 -35.23
N GLY A 23 19.27 -32.27 -36.15
CA GLY A 23 20.56 -32.93 -36.04
C GLY A 23 21.74 -31.99 -36.36
N PRO A 24 22.98 -32.50 -36.26
CA PRO A 24 24.18 -31.69 -36.18
C PRO A 24 24.72 -31.33 -37.57
N LEU A 25 24.93 -30.05 -37.84
CA LEU A 25 25.76 -29.59 -38.95
C LEU A 25 27.13 -29.18 -38.40
N ARG A 26 28.11 -30.07 -38.60
CA ARG A 26 29.54 -29.75 -38.50
C ARG A 26 29.92 -28.87 -39.67
N GLY A 27 30.36 -27.65 -39.38
CA GLY A 27 31.14 -26.80 -40.27
C GLY A 27 32.27 -26.18 -39.45
N GLU A 28 33.51 -26.63 -39.70
CA GLU A 28 34.72 -25.98 -39.20
C GLU A 28 34.84 -24.59 -39.81
N VAL A 29 34.81 -23.57 -38.95
CA VAL A 29 35.23 -22.21 -39.28
C VAL A 29 36.33 -21.85 -38.28
N ALA A 30 37.52 -21.59 -38.80
CA ALA A 30 38.66 -21.15 -38.03
C ALA A 30 38.34 -19.81 -37.34
N PHE A 31 38.30 -19.80 -36.01
CA PHE A 31 38.22 -18.58 -35.23
C PHE A 31 39.60 -17.91 -35.24
N ALA A 32 39.69 -16.75 -35.90
CA ALA A 32 40.68 -15.75 -35.53
C ALA A 32 40.37 -15.30 -34.10
N ALA A 33 41.41 -15.18 -33.26
CA ALA A 33 41.28 -14.65 -31.92
C ALA A 33 40.59 -13.27 -31.97
N PRO A 34 39.55 -13.02 -31.15
CA PRO A 34 38.97 -11.69 -31.07
C PRO A 34 40.04 -10.70 -30.62
N ALA A 35 40.07 -9.52 -31.23
CA ALA A 35 40.88 -8.41 -30.73
C ALA A 35 40.56 -8.21 -29.26
N SER A 36 41.61 -8.05 -28.44
CA SER A 36 41.48 -7.74 -27.01
C SER A 36 40.43 -6.64 -26.83
N PRO A 37 39.47 -6.79 -25.89
CA PRO A 37 38.46 -5.77 -25.67
C PRO A 37 39.16 -4.46 -25.32
N SER A 38 38.90 -3.43 -26.12
CA SER A 38 39.21 -2.06 -25.72
C SER A 38 38.54 -1.81 -24.36
N PRO A 39 39.24 -1.21 -23.39
CA PRO A 39 38.67 -0.97 -22.07
C PRO A 39 37.37 -0.15 -22.21
N SER A 40 36.27 -0.68 -21.67
CA SER A 40 35.02 0.08 -21.54
C SER A 40 35.30 1.37 -20.77
N PRO A 41 34.76 2.52 -21.22
CA PRO A 41 34.90 3.79 -20.50
C PRO A 41 34.19 3.80 -19.13
N ASP A 42 33.43 2.76 -18.79
CA ASP A 42 32.72 2.64 -17.51
C ASP A 42 33.60 2.14 -16.34
N ALA A 43 34.86 1.78 -16.58
CA ALA A 43 35.78 1.34 -15.52
C ALA A 43 36.50 2.48 -14.77
N ALA A 44 36.21 3.75 -15.11
CA ALA A 44 36.91 4.93 -14.57
C ALA A 44 36.07 5.80 -13.63
N SER A 45 34.91 5.32 -13.14
CA SER A 45 33.94 6.12 -12.38
C SER A 45 33.80 5.76 -10.90
N ASP A 46 34.79 5.10 -10.29
CA ASP A 46 34.91 4.97 -8.82
C ASP A 46 35.56 6.20 -8.15
N ALA A 47 35.48 7.38 -8.80
CA ALA A 47 35.67 8.64 -8.12
C ALA A 47 34.42 8.90 -7.27
N GLY A 48 34.40 8.33 -6.06
CA GLY A 48 33.29 8.41 -5.12
C GLY A 48 32.66 9.80 -5.07
N CYS A 49 31.38 9.88 -5.44
CA CYS A 49 30.62 11.10 -5.31
C CYS A 49 30.63 11.55 -3.85
N ALA A 50 30.80 12.85 -3.61
CA ALA A 50 30.80 13.40 -2.25
C ALA A 50 29.50 13.07 -1.47
N THR A 51 28.40 12.84 -2.20
CA THR A 51 27.10 12.43 -1.67
C THR A 51 26.43 11.45 -2.65
N PRO A 52 26.66 10.13 -2.56
CA PRO A 52 25.92 9.17 -3.37
C PRO A 52 24.44 9.16 -2.95
N CYS A 53 23.53 8.91 -3.89
CA CYS A 53 22.16 8.56 -3.54
C CYS A 53 22.04 7.05 -3.38
N PHE A 54 21.06 6.57 -2.62
CA PHE A 54 20.86 5.14 -2.43
C PHE A 54 19.61 4.67 -3.16
N VAL A 55 19.77 3.70 -4.06
CA VAL A 55 18.71 3.12 -4.86
C VAL A 55 18.49 1.69 -4.40
N VAL A 56 17.22 1.28 -4.30
CA VAL A 56 16.86 -0.10 -3.95
C VAL A 56 17.20 -0.99 -5.14
N GLU A 57 18.21 -1.85 -4.98
CA GLU A 57 18.71 -2.73 -6.04
C GLU A 57 17.91 -4.03 -6.10
N ASP A 58 17.60 -4.62 -4.95
CA ASP A 58 16.92 -5.91 -4.89
C ASP A 58 15.42 -5.82 -4.58
N TYR A 59 14.66 -6.64 -5.32
CA TYR A 59 13.24 -6.86 -5.13
C TYR A 59 13.01 -8.08 -4.22
N TYR A 60 12.88 -7.83 -2.91
CA TYR A 60 12.42 -8.77 -1.84
C TYR A 60 13.33 -10.00 -1.54
N PRO A 61 13.58 -10.37 -0.25
CA PRO A 61 13.16 -9.76 1.02
C PRO A 61 14.21 -8.81 1.63
N TYR A 62 15.45 -8.82 1.14
CA TYR A 62 16.52 -7.95 1.59
C TYR A 62 16.63 -6.79 0.62
N ARG A 63 16.26 -5.58 1.05
CA ARG A 63 16.58 -4.38 0.27
C ARG A 63 18.05 -4.07 0.51
N THR A 64 18.91 -4.69 -0.28
CA THR A 64 20.24 -4.16 -0.51
C THR A 64 20.06 -2.83 -1.24
N CYS A 65 20.83 -1.83 -0.84
CA CYS A 65 20.86 -0.57 -1.54
C CYS A 65 22.21 -0.38 -2.16
N LYS A 66 22.16 -0.01 -3.43
CA LYS A 66 23.31 0.40 -4.18
C LYS A 66 23.47 1.90 -4.03
N ALA A 67 24.66 2.32 -3.63
CA ALA A 67 25.04 3.70 -3.75
C ALA A 67 25.16 4.01 -5.25
N GLU A 68 24.32 4.90 -5.76
CA GLU A 68 24.35 5.39 -7.12
C GLU A 68 24.83 6.84 -7.18
N CYS A 69 25.63 7.11 -8.20
CA CYS A 69 26.26 8.40 -8.43
C CYS A 69 25.58 9.19 -9.56
N ASN A 70 24.64 8.57 -10.26
CA ASN A 70 23.98 9.18 -11.40
C ASN A 70 22.88 10.16 -10.96
N GLN A 71 23.09 11.47 -11.20
CA GLN A 71 22.12 12.51 -10.84
C GLN A 71 20.72 12.30 -11.44
N GLN A 72 20.58 11.65 -12.60
CA GLN A 72 19.26 11.37 -13.17
C GLN A 72 18.50 10.30 -12.38
N ILE A 73 19.22 9.33 -11.81
CA ILE A 73 18.64 8.31 -10.94
C ILE A 73 18.32 8.94 -9.58
N CYS A 74 19.25 9.73 -9.03
CA CYS A 74 19.04 10.42 -7.76
C CYS A 74 17.85 11.39 -7.83
N SER A 75 17.71 12.18 -8.89
CA SER A 75 16.61 13.16 -9.01
C SER A 75 15.23 12.52 -9.19
N ARG A 76 15.16 11.29 -9.72
CA ARG A 76 13.88 10.60 -9.97
C ARG A 76 13.44 9.66 -8.86
N SER A 77 14.35 9.24 -7.98
CA SER A 77 14.13 8.03 -7.17
C SER A 77 14.84 8.00 -5.81
N VAL A 78 15.23 9.14 -5.23
CA VAL A 78 15.70 9.15 -3.83
C VAL A 78 14.51 8.90 -2.91
N ALA A 79 14.31 7.63 -2.57
CA ALA A 79 13.39 7.19 -1.54
C ALA A 79 13.84 7.64 -0.15
N PHE A 80 15.16 7.78 0.06
CA PHE A 80 15.77 7.99 1.36
C PHE A 80 17.03 8.89 1.24
N PRO A 81 16.94 10.19 1.56
CA PRO A 81 18.09 11.11 1.49
C PRO A 81 19.19 10.77 2.50
N GLU A 82 18.84 10.17 3.64
CA GLU A 82 19.76 9.72 4.71
C GLU A 82 20.26 8.28 4.50
N GLY A 83 20.02 7.71 3.32
CA GLY A 83 20.36 6.32 2.99
C GLY A 83 19.26 5.32 3.30
N CYS A 84 19.28 4.18 2.61
CA CYS A 84 18.21 3.19 2.61
C CYS A 84 17.87 2.52 3.94
N SER A 85 18.71 2.71 4.96
CA SER A 85 18.52 2.09 6.27
C SER A 85 17.76 2.99 7.24
N GLN A 86 17.71 4.31 7.00
CA GLN A 86 16.97 5.23 7.84
C GLN A 86 15.62 5.56 7.20
N ARG A 87 14.60 4.87 7.72
CA ARG A 87 13.21 5.20 7.43
C ARG A 87 12.93 6.62 7.96
N PRO A 88 12.29 7.49 7.17
CA PRO A 88 11.69 8.68 7.72
C PRO A 88 10.72 8.30 8.83
N SER A 89 10.67 9.11 9.90
CA SER A 89 9.66 8.94 10.95
C SER A 89 8.24 9.05 10.38
N GLU A 90 8.08 9.87 9.33
CA GLU A 90 6.83 10.13 8.63
C GLU A 90 7.02 10.02 7.13
N CYS A 91 6.05 9.45 6.43
CA CYS A 91 6.13 9.28 4.98
C CYS A 91 4.89 9.76 4.28
N TRP A 92 5.10 10.48 3.18
CA TRP A 92 4.06 10.99 2.31
C TRP A 92 4.10 10.24 1.00
N VAL A 93 2.94 9.87 0.49
CA VAL A 93 2.79 9.18 -0.79
C VAL A 93 1.74 9.87 -1.63
N VAL A 94 1.75 9.61 -2.92
CA VAL A 94 0.65 10.00 -3.81
C VAL A 94 -0.62 9.26 -3.39
N GLU A 95 -1.65 10.00 -3.00
CA GLU A 95 -2.99 9.47 -2.78
C GLU A 95 -3.72 9.30 -4.12
N SER A 96 -3.70 10.34 -4.95
CA SER A 96 -4.38 10.35 -6.23
C SER A 96 -3.60 11.17 -7.25
N PHE A 97 -3.20 10.52 -8.34
CA PHE A 97 -2.56 11.20 -9.47
C PHE A 97 -3.50 12.17 -10.19
N ASN A 98 -4.79 11.81 -10.27
CA ASN A 98 -5.80 12.65 -10.94
C ASN A 98 -6.10 13.93 -10.14
N LEU A 99 -6.10 13.82 -8.81
CA LEU A 99 -6.35 14.96 -7.91
C LEU A 99 -5.07 15.71 -7.54
N ARG A 100 -3.89 15.17 -7.87
CA ARG A 100 -2.59 15.68 -7.46
C ARG A 100 -2.52 15.86 -5.94
N THR A 101 -2.91 14.82 -5.22
CA THR A 101 -2.87 14.80 -3.75
C THR A 101 -1.79 13.90 -3.22
N CYS A 102 -1.15 14.34 -2.15
CA CYS A 102 -0.32 13.51 -1.30
C CYS A 102 -1.03 13.27 0.05
N ILE A 103 -0.77 12.11 0.64
CA ILE A 103 -1.25 11.77 1.99
C ILE A 103 -0.10 11.21 2.80
N ARG A 104 -0.12 11.47 4.10
CA ARG A 104 0.73 10.77 5.06
C ARG A 104 0.29 9.31 5.16
N ASP A 105 1.17 8.39 4.81
CA ASP A 105 0.96 6.95 4.96
C ASP A 105 2.25 6.25 5.40
N ASP A 106 2.46 6.21 6.71
CA ASP A 106 3.68 5.66 7.32
C ASP A 106 3.85 4.15 7.05
N ARG A 107 2.77 3.47 6.61
CA ARG A 107 2.80 2.06 6.20
C ARG A 107 3.50 1.85 4.86
N LYS A 108 3.55 2.90 4.04
CA LYS A 108 4.16 2.88 2.71
C LYS A 108 5.59 3.41 2.71
N CYS A 109 6.12 3.82 3.87
CA CYS A 109 7.50 4.28 4.01
C CYS A 109 8.53 3.37 3.34
N LEU A 110 8.31 2.05 3.37
CA LEU A 110 9.22 1.06 2.83
C LEU A 110 8.88 0.62 1.40
N GLN A 111 8.02 1.33 0.66
CA GLN A 111 7.76 1.01 -0.74
C GLN A 111 8.94 1.40 -1.63
N GLY A 112 9.70 2.44 -1.26
CA GLY A 112 10.86 2.95 -2.00
C GLY A 112 10.44 3.98 -3.04
N TYR A 113 9.63 3.62 -4.02
CA TYR A 113 9.19 4.57 -5.04
C TYR A 113 7.96 5.38 -4.61
N GLY A 114 7.94 6.67 -4.95
CA GLY A 114 6.80 7.56 -4.66
C GLY A 114 6.58 7.84 -3.18
N VAL A 115 7.64 7.72 -2.37
CA VAL A 115 7.65 8.03 -0.94
C VAL A 115 8.46 9.31 -0.73
N TYR A 116 7.91 10.24 0.03
CA TYR A 116 8.47 11.55 0.29
C TYR A 116 8.56 11.78 1.80
N PRO A 117 9.59 12.50 2.28
CA PRO A 117 9.83 12.69 3.72
C PRO A 117 8.79 13.62 4.39
N ASN A 118 8.12 14.46 3.60
CA ASN A 118 7.10 15.40 4.07
C ASN A 118 6.17 15.80 2.92
N GLU A 119 5.05 16.42 3.27
CA GLU A 119 4.05 16.91 2.31
C GLU A 119 4.65 17.89 1.30
N GLN A 120 5.44 18.85 1.77
CA GLN A 120 6.03 19.88 0.93
C GLN A 120 6.91 19.29 -0.18
N THR A 121 7.68 18.25 0.13
CA THR A 121 8.52 17.55 -0.84
C THR A 121 7.69 16.73 -1.82
N CYS A 122 6.63 16.07 -1.34
CA CYS A 122 5.69 15.35 -2.21
C CYS A 122 4.99 16.30 -3.18
N CYS A 123 4.57 17.46 -2.67
CA CYS A 123 3.80 18.47 -3.38
C CYS A 123 4.62 19.47 -4.17
N ALA A 124 5.95 19.41 -4.12
CA ALA A 124 6.82 20.28 -4.90
C ALA A 124 6.65 20.04 -6.42
N PRO A 125 6.62 21.09 -7.25
CA PRO A 125 6.60 20.94 -8.70
C PRO A 125 7.79 20.10 -9.20
N GLY A 126 7.50 19.10 -10.04
CA GLY A 126 8.50 18.16 -10.56
C GLY A 126 8.84 17.00 -9.64
N ALA A 127 8.32 16.95 -8.41
CA ALA A 127 8.50 15.82 -7.49
C ALA A 127 7.49 14.69 -7.80
N ALA A 128 6.36 14.64 -7.09
CA ALA A 128 5.29 13.68 -7.41
C ALA A 128 4.48 14.10 -8.65
N PHE A 129 4.34 15.41 -8.85
CA PHE A 129 3.50 15.99 -9.89
C PHE A 129 4.26 17.10 -10.62
N PRO A 130 4.13 17.22 -11.97
CA PRO A 130 4.80 18.26 -12.74
C PRO A 130 4.51 19.69 -12.25
N GLU A 131 3.27 19.97 -11.88
CA GLU A 131 2.82 21.30 -11.40
C GLU A 131 2.73 21.40 -9.86
N GLY A 132 3.13 20.35 -9.14
CA GLY A 132 2.89 20.23 -7.70
C GLY A 132 1.48 19.77 -7.34
N CYS A 133 1.17 19.76 -6.05
CA CYS A 133 -0.15 19.35 -5.56
C CYS A 133 -1.25 20.37 -5.92
N ALA A 134 -2.48 19.89 -6.04
CA ALA A 134 -3.63 20.76 -6.18
C ALA A 134 -3.89 21.52 -4.87
N THR A 135 -3.99 22.85 -4.94
CA THR A 135 -4.22 23.72 -3.77
C THR A 135 -5.70 23.96 -3.46
N ASN A 136 -6.59 23.70 -4.43
CA ASN A 136 -8.03 23.92 -4.31
C ASN A 136 -8.80 22.63 -4.52
N LEU A 137 -8.55 21.64 -3.66
CA LEU A 137 -9.32 20.42 -3.66
C LEU A 137 -10.62 20.68 -2.90
N THR A 138 -11.74 20.50 -3.59
CA THR A 138 -13.04 20.42 -2.93
C THR A 138 -13.02 19.21 -2.02
N GLN A 139 -12.81 19.44 -0.73
CA GLN A 139 -12.95 18.39 0.27
C GLN A 139 -14.43 18.18 0.54
N SER A 140 -14.86 16.92 0.55
CA SER A 140 -16.20 16.59 0.98
C SER A 140 -16.40 16.97 2.46
N PRO A 141 -17.53 17.60 2.82
CA PRO A 141 -17.84 17.90 4.22
C PRO A 141 -17.95 16.62 5.06
N GLU A 142 -18.39 15.52 4.43
CA GLU A 142 -18.48 14.19 5.04
C GLU A 142 -17.38 13.27 4.47
N PRO A 143 -16.67 12.50 5.32
CA PRO A 143 -15.72 11.52 4.83
C PRO A 143 -16.45 10.39 4.11
N CYS A 144 -15.85 9.88 3.05
CA CYS A 144 -16.22 8.64 2.40
C CYS A 144 -15.14 7.60 2.67
N TRP A 145 -15.45 6.34 2.38
CA TRP A 145 -14.56 5.21 2.56
C TRP A 145 -14.13 4.68 1.20
N VAL A 146 -12.84 4.40 1.07
CA VAL A 146 -12.22 3.81 -0.12
C VAL A 146 -11.40 2.59 0.29
N VAL A 147 -11.12 1.72 -0.68
CA VAL A 147 -10.18 0.61 -0.46
C VAL A 147 -8.79 1.16 -0.19
N ASP A 148 -8.18 0.66 0.88
CA ASP A 148 -6.85 1.07 1.31
C ASP A 148 -5.80 0.00 1.03
N ALA A 149 -6.08 -1.24 1.42
CA ALA A 149 -5.26 -2.40 1.07
C ALA A 149 -6.14 -3.55 0.60
N TYR A 150 -5.78 -4.16 -0.53
CA TYR A 150 -6.53 -5.29 -1.09
C TYR A 150 -6.21 -6.60 -0.37
N TYR A 151 -5.02 -7.17 -0.55
CA TYR A 151 -4.69 -8.48 0.03
C TYR A 151 -3.34 -8.44 0.74
N PRO A 152 -3.18 -9.15 1.88
CA PRO A 152 -4.20 -9.87 2.64
C PRO A 152 -5.03 -9.01 3.59
N ALA A 153 -4.62 -7.77 3.83
CA ALA A 153 -5.21 -6.94 4.88
C ALA A 153 -6.65 -6.50 4.60
N ARG A 154 -7.13 -6.45 3.35
CA ARG A 154 -8.53 -6.10 2.99
C ARG A 154 -9.10 -4.98 3.85
N THR A 155 -8.52 -3.79 3.76
CA THR A 155 -8.91 -2.66 4.61
C THR A 155 -9.53 -1.56 3.78
N CYS A 156 -10.40 -0.80 4.43
CA CYS A 156 -10.89 0.47 3.94
C CYS A 156 -10.35 1.60 4.80
N ARG A 157 -10.22 2.78 4.21
CA ARG A 157 -9.87 4.02 4.92
C ARG A 157 -10.86 5.12 4.61
N ALA A 158 -11.05 6.00 5.58
CA ALA A 158 -11.75 7.25 5.36
C ALA A 158 -10.88 8.22 4.55
N THR A 159 -11.48 8.93 3.60
CA THR A 159 -10.88 10.04 2.86
C THR A 159 -11.92 11.13 2.66
N ARG A 160 -11.47 12.36 2.44
CA ARG A 160 -12.33 13.53 2.12
C ARG A 160 -12.13 14.03 0.70
N THR A 161 -11.07 13.59 0.03
CA THR A 161 -10.64 14.08 -1.29
C THR A 161 -11.16 13.20 -2.42
N ALA A 162 -11.44 11.92 -2.18
CA ALA A 162 -11.84 10.96 -3.21
C ALA A 162 -13.35 10.64 -3.26
N CYS A 163 -14.20 11.40 -2.57
CA CYS A 163 -15.61 11.04 -2.36
C CYS A 163 -16.54 11.31 -3.55
N ASP A 164 -16.11 12.17 -4.45
CA ASP A 164 -16.87 12.61 -5.63
C ASP A 164 -16.49 11.80 -6.89
N THR A 165 -15.26 11.29 -6.92
CA THR A 165 -14.70 10.71 -8.12
C THR A 165 -15.29 9.34 -8.43
N ARG A 166 -15.47 9.04 -9.73
CA ARG A 166 -16.01 7.81 -10.36
C ARG A 166 -15.45 6.45 -9.90
N GLY A 167 -14.65 6.41 -8.84
CA GLY A 167 -14.21 5.19 -8.17
C GLY A 167 -15.29 4.60 -7.26
N GLN A 168 -15.02 3.40 -6.75
CA GLN A 168 -15.88 2.77 -5.75
C GLN A 168 -15.61 3.44 -4.40
N THR A 169 -16.61 4.17 -3.89
CA THR A 169 -16.60 4.81 -2.57
C THR A 169 -17.81 4.35 -1.78
N TRP A 170 -17.68 4.27 -0.46
CA TRP A 170 -18.76 3.89 0.45
C TRP A 170 -19.02 4.99 1.48
N PRO A 171 -20.26 5.17 1.95
CA PRO A 171 -20.58 6.22 2.93
C PRO A 171 -20.00 5.93 4.33
N THR A 172 -19.81 4.64 4.68
CA THR A 172 -19.28 4.24 5.99
C THR A 172 -18.26 3.10 5.87
N SER A 173 -17.48 2.88 6.94
CA SER A 173 -16.56 1.76 7.05
C SER A 173 -17.28 0.43 6.90
N GLU A 174 -18.44 0.31 7.54
CA GLU A 174 -19.24 -0.92 7.55
C GLU A 174 -19.75 -1.23 6.14
N ALA A 175 -20.17 -0.21 5.39
CA ALA A 175 -20.59 -0.38 4.00
C ALA A 175 -19.41 -0.80 3.11
N CYS A 176 -18.23 -0.21 3.30
CA CYS A 176 -17.02 -0.61 2.58
C CYS A 176 -16.59 -2.05 2.90
N CYS A 177 -16.75 -2.44 4.16
CA CYS A 177 -16.36 -3.73 4.69
C CYS A 177 -17.49 -4.78 4.70
N ALA A 178 -18.65 -4.47 4.13
CA ALA A 178 -19.80 -5.35 4.14
C ALA A 178 -19.50 -6.63 3.32
N PRO A 179 -19.75 -7.83 3.85
CA PRO A 179 -19.63 -9.04 3.05
C PRO A 179 -20.64 -8.99 1.89
N GLN A 180 -20.26 -9.54 0.74
CA GLN A 180 -21.04 -9.63 -0.51
C GLN A 180 -21.36 -8.30 -1.23
N SER A 181 -21.48 -7.18 -0.52
CA SER A 181 -21.87 -5.87 -1.09
C SER A 181 -20.83 -4.77 -0.94
N GLY A 182 -19.83 -4.96 -0.08
CA GLY A 182 -18.73 -4.04 0.11
C GLY A 182 -17.63 -4.20 -0.95
N ALA A 183 -16.48 -3.58 -0.68
CA ALA A 183 -15.31 -3.65 -1.53
C ALA A 183 -14.71 -5.07 -1.67
N PHE A 184 -14.97 -5.91 -0.67
CA PHE A 184 -14.43 -7.25 -0.54
C PHE A 184 -15.58 -8.24 -0.36
N GLY A 185 -15.66 -9.28 -1.20
CA GLY A 185 -16.76 -10.25 -1.15
C GLY A 185 -16.92 -10.97 0.19
N GLU A 186 -15.82 -11.12 0.95
CA GLU A 186 -15.80 -11.72 2.29
C GLU A 186 -15.86 -10.68 3.43
N GLY A 187 -15.93 -9.39 3.09
CA GLY A 187 -15.75 -8.28 4.00
C GLY A 187 -14.29 -7.90 4.22
N CYS A 188 -14.07 -6.83 4.99
CA CYS A 188 -12.73 -6.43 5.38
C CYS A 188 -12.07 -7.48 6.29
N SER A 189 -10.74 -7.55 6.27
CA SER A 189 -10.03 -8.32 7.27
C SER A 189 -10.25 -7.68 8.64
N THR A 190 -10.65 -8.49 9.61
CA THR A 190 -10.56 -8.11 11.03
C THR A 190 -9.12 -7.91 11.47
N TYR A 191 -8.18 -8.50 10.72
CA TYR A 191 -6.76 -8.41 10.97
C TYR A 191 -6.13 -7.31 10.11
N VAL A 192 -5.92 -6.15 10.75
CA VAL A 192 -4.96 -5.14 10.29
C VAL A 192 -3.72 -5.30 11.15
N PRO A 193 -2.62 -5.87 10.63
CA PRO A 193 -1.40 -6.00 11.40
C PRO A 193 -0.96 -4.62 11.90
N LYS A 194 -1.14 -4.39 13.21
CA LYS A 194 -0.56 -3.26 13.92
C LYS A 194 0.83 -3.65 14.38
N ALA A 195 1.74 -2.69 14.46
CA ALA A 195 2.99 -2.91 15.16
C ALA A 195 2.70 -3.03 16.68
N PRO A 196 3.33 -3.97 17.40
CA PRO A 196 4.29 -4.95 16.88
C PRO A 196 3.62 -6.15 16.19
N CYS A 197 4.31 -6.74 15.21
CA CYS A 197 3.91 -7.96 14.52
C CYS A 197 5.07 -8.96 14.48
N TYR A 198 4.82 -10.19 14.00
CA TYR A 198 5.87 -11.17 13.77
C TYR A 198 6.11 -11.36 12.27
N VAL A 199 7.38 -11.35 11.87
CA VAL A 199 7.79 -11.58 10.48
C VAL A 199 8.81 -12.71 10.42
N ILE A 200 8.92 -13.34 9.25
CA ILE A 200 9.95 -14.34 8.98
C ILE A 200 11.32 -13.66 9.07
N ASP A 201 12.18 -14.17 9.95
CA ASP A 201 13.55 -13.69 10.11
C ASP A 201 14.52 -14.51 9.24
N SER A 202 14.43 -15.84 9.35
CA SER A 202 15.26 -16.77 8.59
C SER A 202 14.46 -18.00 8.18
N TYR A 203 14.74 -18.54 7.00
CA TYR A 203 13.99 -19.67 6.41
C TYR A 203 14.76 -21.00 6.44
N ASN A 204 16.09 -20.99 6.24
CA ASN A 204 16.93 -22.18 6.20
C ASN A 204 18.35 -21.81 6.66
N PRO A 205 19.02 -22.60 7.52
CA PRO A 205 18.58 -23.83 8.19
C PRO A 205 17.71 -23.61 9.42
N VAL A 206 17.70 -22.38 9.93
CA VAL A 206 16.96 -22.04 11.13
C VAL A 206 15.69 -21.30 10.71
N ARG A 207 14.52 -21.88 10.96
CA ARG A 207 13.22 -21.28 10.67
C ARG A 207 12.81 -20.47 11.89
N LYS A 208 12.92 -19.15 11.80
CA LYS A 208 12.66 -18.24 12.91
C LYS A 208 11.73 -17.14 12.48
N CYS A 209 10.85 -16.77 13.39
CA CYS A 209 10.13 -15.52 13.34
C CYS A 209 10.76 -14.55 14.34
N ARG A 210 10.71 -13.26 14.03
CA ARG A 210 11.10 -12.21 14.98
C ARG A 210 10.00 -11.20 15.14
N LEU A 211 9.97 -10.58 16.31
CA LEU A 211 9.14 -9.42 16.56
C LEU A 211 9.64 -8.25 15.71
N GLU A 212 8.70 -7.60 15.04
CA GLU A 212 8.91 -6.44 14.20
C GLU A 212 8.03 -5.30 14.71
N ASN A 213 8.67 -4.18 15.02
CA ASN A 213 8.00 -2.98 15.53
C ASN A 213 7.74 -1.96 14.41
N ASP A 214 8.29 -2.18 13.22
CA ASP A 214 8.09 -1.28 12.09
C ASP A 214 6.70 -1.47 11.46
N ILE A 215 5.84 -0.46 11.62
CA ILE A 215 4.49 -0.46 11.06
C ILE A 215 4.48 -0.71 9.55
N ALA A 216 5.50 -0.24 8.82
CA ALA A 216 5.60 -0.40 7.37
C ALA A 216 5.96 -1.83 6.96
N ARG A 217 6.63 -2.59 7.84
CA ARG A 217 6.86 -4.03 7.63
C ARG A 217 5.63 -4.82 8.02
N CYS A 218 4.99 -4.46 9.14
CA CYS A 218 3.75 -5.08 9.57
C CYS A 218 2.61 -4.90 8.56
N SER A 219 2.53 -3.74 7.91
CA SER A 219 1.49 -3.47 6.92
C SER A 219 1.73 -4.08 5.54
N ARG A 220 2.84 -4.78 5.29
CA ARG A 220 3.09 -5.46 3.99
C ARG A 220 2.14 -6.62 3.74
N GLY A 221 1.52 -7.12 4.80
CA GLY A 221 0.47 -8.11 4.78
C GLY A 221 0.96 -9.55 4.54
N TRP A 222 1.77 -9.83 3.53
CA TRP A 222 2.31 -11.18 3.34
C TRP A 222 3.50 -11.46 4.26
N GLY A 223 3.51 -12.63 4.90
CA GLY A 223 4.54 -13.03 5.85
C GLY A 223 4.52 -12.25 7.17
N VAL A 224 3.38 -11.63 7.51
CA VAL A 224 3.17 -10.90 8.76
C VAL A 224 2.13 -11.63 9.61
N PHE A 225 2.47 -11.91 10.85
CA PHE A 225 1.71 -12.73 11.76
C PHE A 225 1.43 -12.00 13.07
N GLN A 226 0.29 -12.29 13.69
CA GLN A 226 -0.18 -11.59 14.88
C GLN A 226 0.60 -11.97 16.15
N SER A 227 1.21 -13.14 16.15
CA SER A 227 1.95 -13.66 17.29
C SER A 227 3.05 -14.62 16.82
N ALA A 228 4.00 -14.88 17.71
CA ALA A 228 5.08 -15.84 17.46
C ALA A 228 4.50 -17.23 17.15
N GLU A 229 3.46 -17.63 17.87
CA GLU A 229 2.81 -18.93 17.74
C GLU A 229 2.17 -19.09 16.37
N VAL A 230 1.45 -18.06 15.89
CA VAL A 230 0.85 -18.11 14.54
C VAL A 230 1.92 -18.12 13.47
N CYS A 231 3.00 -17.34 13.63
CA CYS A 231 4.11 -17.33 12.69
C CYS A 231 4.80 -18.71 12.64
N CYS A 232 5.03 -19.32 13.80
CA CYS A 232 5.72 -20.59 13.95
C CYS A 232 4.84 -21.84 13.80
N ALA A 233 3.54 -21.68 13.59
CA ALA A 233 2.64 -22.80 13.37
C ALA A 233 2.97 -23.54 12.04
N PRO A 234 2.91 -24.88 12.01
CA PRO A 234 3.07 -25.63 10.76
C PRO A 234 2.04 -25.19 9.71
N GLY A 235 2.53 -24.91 8.50
CA GLY A 235 1.73 -24.44 7.37
C GLY A 235 1.44 -22.94 7.35
N ALA A 236 1.85 -22.17 8.37
CA ALA A 236 1.68 -20.72 8.39
C ALA A 236 2.84 -20.01 7.65
N ALA A 237 3.95 -19.73 8.34
CA ALA A 237 5.16 -19.21 7.71
C ALA A 237 6.09 -20.30 7.17
N PHE A 238 6.04 -21.48 7.79
CA PHE A 238 6.92 -22.60 7.51
C PHE A 238 6.13 -23.90 7.44
N THR A 239 6.52 -24.83 6.57
CA THR A 239 5.83 -26.11 6.38
C THR A 239 5.79 -26.97 7.65
N GLU A 240 6.88 -27.03 8.41
CA GLU A 240 6.96 -27.81 9.66
C GLU A 240 6.98 -26.94 10.93
N GLY A 241 6.70 -25.65 10.79
CA GLY A 241 6.84 -24.67 11.87
C GLY A 241 8.28 -24.19 12.08
N CYS A 242 8.47 -23.36 13.10
CA CYS A 242 9.80 -22.83 13.43
C CYS A 242 10.74 -23.94 13.92
N THR A 243 12.01 -23.87 13.51
CA THR A 243 13.09 -24.66 14.11
C THR A 243 13.42 -23.95 15.41
N GLN A 244 12.67 -24.27 16.46
CA GLN A 244 12.78 -23.69 17.78
C GLN A 244 14.26 -23.56 18.19
N PRO A 245 14.85 -22.36 18.30
CA PRO A 245 15.86 -22.17 19.32
C PRO A 245 15.14 -22.19 20.69
N PRO A 246 15.80 -22.55 21.80
CA PRO A 246 15.22 -22.36 23.12
C PRO A 246 14.82 -20.89 23.26
N SER A 247 13.56 -20.64 23.59
CA SER A 247 13.01 -19.30 23.71
C SER A 247 13.78 -18.51 24.78
N ASP A 248 14.34 -17.36 24.42
CA ASP A 248 14.89 -16.41 25.40
C ASP A 248 13.80 -15.93 26.39
N GLU A 249 12.52 -16.08 26.04
CA GLU A 249 11.37 -15.86 26.93
C GLU A 249 11.20 -16.95 28.00
N ALA A 250 11.60 -18.20 27.70
CA ALA A 250 11.72 -19.25 28.71
C ALA A 250 12.93 -19.02 29.62
N ALA A 251 14.02 -18.44 29.10
CA ALA A 251 15.17 -18.03 29.89
C ALA A 251 14.88 -16.82 30.78
N ALA A 252 14.10 -15.84 30.30
CA ALA A 252 13.67 -14.68 31.08
C ALA A 252 12.63 -15.04 32.17
N SER A 253 11.74 -15.99 31.89
CA SER A 253 10.78 -16.50 32.87
C SER A 253 11.42 -17.41 33.93
N ALA A 254 12.49 -18.14 33.59
CA ALA A 254 13.25 -18.98 34.53
C ALA A 254 14.31 -18.23 35.36
N ALA A 255 14.72 -17.03 34.95
CA ALA A 255 15.73 -16.22 35.65
C ALA A 255 15.14 -15.18 36.61
N ALA A 256 13.81 -15.05 36.68
CA ALA A 256 13.19 -14.31 37.78
C ALA A 256 13.43 -15.10 39.08
N PRO A 257 14.21 -14.59 40.05
CA PRO A 257 14.34 -15.25 41.34
C PRO A 257 12.94 -15.42 41.95
N PRO A 258 12.64 -16.55 42.63
CA PRO A 258 11.37 -16.69 43.33
C PRO A 258 11.21 -15.46 44.22
N ALA A 259 10.12 -14.71 44.00
CA ALA A 259 9.79 -13.60 44.87
C ALA A 259 9.83 -14.13 46.31
N PRO A 260 10.61 -13.53 47.22
CA PRO A 260 10.63 -13.97 48.60
C PRO A 260 9.18 -13.97 49.08
N ALA A 261 8.76 -15.07 49.70
CA ALA A 261 7.42 -15.22 50.24
C ALA A 261 7.12 -14.02 51.14
N ALA A 262 6.37 -13.05 50.60
CA ALA A 262 5.93 -11.91 51.36
C ALA A 262 4.98 -12.46 52.42
N ALA A 263 5.43 -12.37 53.68
CA ALA A 263 4.58 -12.60 54.83
C ALA A 263 3.28 -11.81 54.63
N ALA A 264 2.15 -12.51 54.74
CA ALA A 264 0.84 -11.90 54.62
C ALA A 264 0.75 -10.68 55.55
N PRO A 265 0.48 -9.46 55.04
CA PRO A 265 0.17 -8.36 55.91
C PRO A 265 -1.13 -8.68 56.64
N ALA A 266 -1.10 -8.50 57.97
CA ALA A 266 -2.28 -8.58 58.81
C ALA A 266 -3.37 -7.64 58.25
N ALA A 267 -4.58 -8.18 58.09
CA ALA A 267 -5.75 -7.45 57.64
C ALA A 267 -5.99 -6.21 58.53
N PRO A 268 -6.05 -4.99 57.97
CA PRO A 268 -6.57 -3.85 58.71
C PRO A 268 -8.08 -4.02 58.90
N ALA A 269 -8.53 -3.73 60.12
CA ALA A 269 -9.93 -3.69 60.50
C ALA A 269 -10.71 -2.74 59.58
N ALA A 270 -11.91 -3.18 59.19
CA ALA A 270 -12.85 -2.44 58.36
C ALA A 270 -13.17 -1.06 58.98
N ALA A 271 -12.69 0.00 58.36
CA ALA A 271 -13.26 1.33 58.51
C ALA A 271 -14.38 1.48 57.47
N ALA A 272 -15.58 1.83 57.97
CA ALA A 272 -16.76 2.05 57.16
C ALA A 272 -16.51 3.13 56.08
N PRO A 273 -17.05 2.98 54.86
CA PRO A 273 -16.95 4.00 53.82
C PRO A 273 -17.74 5.25 54.23
N ALA A 274 -17.06 6.40 54.24
CA ALA A 274 -17.70 7.69 54.31
C ALA A 274 -18.59 7.91 53.07
N ALA A 275 -19.78 8.45 53.32
CA ALA A 275 -20.76 8.78 52.29
C ALA A 275 -20.17 9.75 51.24
N PRO A 276 -20.53 9.63 49.95
CA PRO A 276 -20.09 10.58 48.94
C PRO A 276 -20.75 11.94 49.20
N GLU A 277 -19.92 12.95 49.42
CA GLU A 277 -20.31 14.36 49.40
C GLU A 277 -20.85 14.69 48.01
N ALA A 278 -22.09 15.17 47.97
CA ALA A 278 -22.75 15.60 46.74
C ALA A 278 -21.96 16.76 46.13
N ALA A 279 -21.44 16.53 44.92
CA ALA A 279 -20.82 17.57 44.11
C ALA A 279 -21.84 18.69 43.86
N ALA A 280 -21.49 19.89 44.31
CA ALA A 280 -22.24 21.11 44.04
C ALA A 280 -22.34 21.33 42.51
N PRO A 281 -23.49 21.83 42.00
CA PRO A 281 -23.64 22.12 40.58
C PRO A 281 -22.64 23.21 40.17
N ALA A 282 -21.90 22.93 39.11
CA ALA A 282 -20.97 23.88 38.48
C ALA A 282 -21.73 25.15 38.06
N ALA A 283 -21.17 26.31 38.41
CA ALA A 283 -21.69 27.60 38.02
C ALA A 283 -21.70 27.75 36.48
N PRO A 284 -22.74 28.36 35.90
CA PRO A 284 -22.76 28.63 34.47
C PRO A 284 -21.62 29.58 34.07
N PRO A 285 -21.04 29.42 32.87
CA PRO A 285 -19.96 30.28 32.39
C PRO A 285 -20.43 31.74 32.28
N PRO A 286 -19.53 32.72 32.46
CA PRO A 286 -19.85 34.13 32.33
C PRO A 286 -20.32 34.44 30.91
N ALA A 287 -21.41 35.20 30.82
CA ALA A 287 -21.99 35.64 29.57
C ALA A 287 -20.98 36.47 28.76
N GLU A 288 -20.75 36.04 27.53
CA GLU A 288 -19.98 36.75 26.52
C GLU A 288 -20.65 38.11 26.24
N PRO A 289 -19.90 39.23 26.22
CA PRO A 289 -20.48 40.54 25.94
C PRO A 289 -21.00 40.58 24.49
N ALA A 290 -22.30 40.87 24.36
CA ALA A 290 -22.97 41.05 23.09
C ALA A 290 -22.23 42.09 22.23
N ALA A 291 -21.65 41.63 21.12
CA ALA A 291 -21.11 42.49 20.09
C ALA A 291 -22.23 43.40 19.57
N ALA A 292 -21.99 44.71 19.61
CA ALA A 292 -22.90 45.72 19.09
C ALA A 292 -23.21 45.42 17.62
N ALA A 293 -24.51 45.42 17.30
CA ALA A 293 -25.02 45.26 15.95
C ALA A 293 -24.41 46.31 15.01
N ALA A 294 -23.63 45.85 14.03
CA ALA A 294 -23.22 46.67 12.90
C ALA A 294 -24.45 47.07 12.08
N PRO A 295 -24.50 48.29 11.51
CA PRO A 295 -25.61 48.73 10.68
C PRO A 295 -25.73 47.83 9.44
N ALA A 296 -26.98 47.43 9.16
CA ALA A 296 -27.35 46.60 8.02
C ALA A 296 -26.88 47.23 6.71
N VAL A 297 -25.98 46.54 6.02
CA VAL A 297 -25.66 46.81 4.61
C VAL A 297 -26.83 46.27 3.78
N PRO A 298 -27.43 47.05 2.87
CA PRO A 298 -28.53 46.57 2.04
C PRO A 298 -28.06 45.43 1.14
N THR A 299 -28.70 44.28 1.29
CA THR A 299 -28.56 43.12 0.41
C THR A 299 -28.99 43.50 -1.01
N PRO A 300 -28.12 43.41 -2.03
CA PRO A 300 -28.58 43.55 -3.40
C PRO A 300 -29.53 42.39 -3.74
N ALA A 301 -30.71 42.72 -4.25
CA ALA A 301 -31.66 41.74 -4.75
C ALA A 301 -30.98 40.89 -5.83
N LEU A 302 -30.80 39.59 -5.57
CA LEU A 302 -30.39 38.63 -6.59
C LEU A 302 -31.48 38.63 -7.67
N ALA A 303 -31.13 39.12 -8.85
CA ALA A 303 -31.91 38.89 -10.06
C ALA A 303 -32.00 37.37 -10.27
N ALA A 304 -33.22 36.88 -10.52
CA ALA A 304 -33.47 35.50 -10.88
C ALA A 304 -32.60 35.13 -12.09
N PRO A 305 -31.90 33.97 -12.07
CA PRO A 305 -31.12 33.53 -13.21
C PRO A 305 -32.07 33.33 -14.40
N ALA A 306 -31.76 34.01 -15.51
CA ALA A 306 -32.42 33.79 -16.78
C ALA A 306 -32.29 32.30 -17.16
N ALA A 307 -33.40 31.69 -17.57
CA ALA A 307 -33.41 30.32 -18.06
C ALA A 307 -32.36 30.16 -19.18
N PRO A 308 -31.54 29.10 -19.15
CA PRO A 308 -30.58 28.87 -20.21
C PRO A 308 -31.32 28.68 -21.55
N PRO A 309 -30.77 29.20 -22.66
CA PRO A 309 -31.33 28.96 -23.97
C PRO A 309 -31.33 27.45 -24.24
N VAL A 310 -32.49 26.93 -24.63
CA VAL A 310 -32.65 25.54 -25.07
C VAL A 310 -31.75 25.35 -26.29
N GLU A 311 -30.63 24.66 -26.11
CA GLU A 311 -29.80 24.24 -27.23
C GLU A 311 -30.61 23.30 -28.14
N PRO A 312 -30.61 23.51 -29.47
CA PRO A 312 -31.24 22.58 -30.39
C PRO A 312 -30.51 21.24 -30.31
N VAL A 313 -31.27 20.18 -30.01
CA VAL A 313 -30.82 18.79 -30.03
C VAL A 313 -30.18 18.51 -31.38
N ARG A 314 -28.85 18.42 -31.42
CA ARG A 314 -28.13 17.96 -32.60
C ARG A 314 -28.40 16.47 -32.78
N VAL A 315 -29.21 16.15 -33.78
CA VAL A 315 -29.36 14.78 -34.28
C VAL A 315 -27.99 14.31 -34.79
N PRO A 316 -27.41 13.24 -34.24
CA PRO A 316 -26.14 12.72 -34.75
C PRO A 316 -26.32 12.26 -36.21
N PRO A 317 -25.34 12.54 -37.09
CA PRO A 317 -25.39 12.05 -38.47
C PRO A 317 -25.42 10.52 -38.46
N ALA A 318 -26.25 9.96 -39.34
CA ALA A 318 -26.39 8.52 -39.52
C ALA A 318 -25.01 7.87 -39.75
N GLN A 319 -24.66 6.89 -38.91
CA GLN A 319 -23.48 6.07 -39.12
C GLN A 319 -23.60 5.35 -40.48
N PRO A 320 -22.60 5.45 -41.37
CA PRO A 320 -22.59 4.63 -42.57
C PRO A 320 -22.49 3.15 -42.18
N ALA A 321 -23.30 2.33 -42.84
CA ALA A 321 -23.33 0.89 -42.65
C ALA A 321 -21.92 0.30 -42.81
N ALA A 322 -21.49 -0.48 -41.82
CA ALA A 322 -20.24 -1.22 -41.86
C ALA A 322 -20.20 -2.12 -43.11
N ALA A 323 -19.15 -1.99 -43.91
CA ALA A 323 -18.88 -2.88 -45.02
C ALA A 323 -18.59 -4.30 -44.49
N PRO A 324 -19.09 -5.36 -45.16
CA PRO A 324 -18.82 -6.73 -44.74
C PRO A 324 -17.32 -7.04 -44.82
N ASP A 325 -16.79 -7.62 -43.74
CA ASP A 325 -15.42 -8.09 -43.60
C ASP A 325 -14.99 -8.97 -44.79
N ALA A 326 -13.93 -8.54 -45.47
CA ALA A 326 -13.25 -9.32 -46.47
C ALA A 326 -12.44 -10.43 -45.78
N LEU A 327 -12.81 -11.68 -46.04
CA LEU A 327 -12.08 -12.87 -45.62
C LEU A 327 -10.60 -12.81 -46.06
N PRO A 328 -9.64 -13.17 -45.19
CA PRO A 328 -8.23 -13.19 -45.55
C PRO A 328 -7.93 -14.29 -46.60
N PRO A 329 -6.99 -14.04 -47.53
CA PRO A 329 -6.65 -15.01 -48.57
C PRO A 329 -5.95 -16.23 -47.99
N SER A 330 -6.51 -17.40 -48.32
CA SER A 330 -5.97 -18.72 -48.00
C SER A 330 -4.53 -18.88 -48.50
N ALA A 331 -3.60 -19.17 -47.59
CA ALA A 331 -2.22 -19.47 -47.90
C ALA A 331 -2.13 -20.73 -48.80
N GLY A 332 -1.59 -20.55 -50.00
CA GLY A 332 -1.38 -21.61 -50.97
C GLY A 332 -0.36 -22.64 -50.50
N ARG A 333 -0.77 -23.92 -50.52
CA ARG A 333 0.11 -25.09 -50.51
C ARG A 333 1.08 -25.01 -51.69
N ARG A 334 2.38 -24.96 -51.43
CA ARG A 334 3.39 -25.40 -52.40
C ARG A 334 3.66 -26.89 -52.18
N ARG A 335 3.75 -27.60 -53.30
CA ARG A 335 4.16 -29.01 -53.41
C ARG A 335 5.65 -29.15 -53.16
#